data_AF-G7IC11-F1
#
_entry.id   AF-G7IC11-F1
#
_cell.length_a   1.000
_cell.length_b   1.000
_cell.length_c   1.000
_cell.angle_alpha   90.00
_cell.angle_beta   90.00
_cell.angle_gamma   90.00
#
_symmetry.space_group_name_H-M   'P 1'
#
loop_
_entity.id
_entity.type
_entity.pdbx_description
1 polymer ?
#
loop_
_entity_poly.entity_id
_entity_poly.type
_entity_poly.pdbx_seq_one_letter_code
_entity_poly.pdbx_strand_id
1 'polypeptide(L)'
;MVSTSRTKRMIREPTRTVDELQNEENIVDSEIAPSSLSSILPILRAAIEIEEENPRVAYLCRFHAFEMAHRMDPMSNVSGVREFKTNLLHKLERVK
;
A
#
# COMPACT_ATOMS: atom_id res chain seq x y z
N MET A 1 -17.88 -18.06 51.46
CA MET A 1 -18.64 -17.35 50.40
C MET A 1 -17.89 -17.57 49.09
N VAL A 2 -18.54 -18.18 48.09
CA VAL A 2 -17.93 -18.60 46.82
C VAL A 2 -17.72 -17.38 45.92
N SER A 3 -16.53 -17.21 45.35
CA SER A 3 -16.25 -16.15 44.37
C SER A 3 -16.30 -16.77 42.97
N THR A 4 -17.39 -16.52 42.27
CA THR A 4 -17.69 -17.08 40.94
C THR A 4 -16.80 -16.47 39.86
N SER A 5 -15.94 -17.27 39.25
CA SER A 5 -15.16 -16.92 38.06
C SER A 5 -16.09 -16.77 36.84
N ARG A 6 -16.25 -15.53 36.33
CA ARG A 6 -16.95 -15.25 35.07
C ARG A 6 -16.00 -15.48 33.89
N THR A 7 -16.10 -16.62 33.22
CA THR A 7 -15.44 -16.86 31.92
C THR A 7 -16.12 -16.03 30.82
N LYS A 8 -15.41 -15.02 30.31
CA LYS A 8 -15.83 -14.23 29.13
C LYS A 8 -15.63 -15.10 27.89
N ARG A 9 -16.72 -15.65 27.33
CA ARG A 9 -16.70 -16.35 26.04
C ARG A 9 -16.37 -15.33 24.95
N MET A 10 -15.23 -15.50 24.27
CA MET A 10 -14.93 -14.77 23.03
C MET A 10 -15.75 -15.40 21.90
N ILE A 11 -16.73 -14.64 21.40
CA ILE A 11 -17.44 -14.99 20.17
C ILE A 11 -16.50 -14.59 19.04
N ARG A 12 -16.06 -15.55 18.21
CA ARG A 12 -15.21 -15.30 17.05
C ARG A 12 -15.99 -14.44 16.05
N GLU A 13 -15.53 -13.22 15.79
CA GLU A 13 -16.04 -12.41 14.69
C GLU A 13 -15.69 -13.10 13.36
N PRO A 14 -16.63 -13.14 12.40
CA PRO A 14 -16.37 -13.71 11.09
C PRO A 14 -15.26 -12.92 10.40
N THR A 15 -14.21 -13.62 9.99
CA THR A 15 -13.08 -13.06 9.26
C THR A 15 -13.58 -12.55 7.92
N ARG A 16 -13.64 -11.22 7.73
CA ARG A 16 -13.82 -10.62 6.41
C ARG A 16 -12.70 -11.11 5.51
N THR A 17 -13.07 -11.63 4.34
CA THR A 17 -12.16 -12.08 3.30
C THR A 17 -11.30 -10.90 2.84
N VAL A 18 -9.99 -11.08 2.90
CA VAL A 18 -8.94 -10.09 2.60
C VAL A 18 -8.95 -9.57 1.17
N ASP A 19 -9.76 -10.14 0.29
CA ASP A 19 -9.81 -9.80 -1.14
C ASP A 19 -10.68 -8.56 -1.42
N GLU A 20 -11.77 -8.36 -0.66
CA GLU A 20 -12.77 -7.32 -0.93
C GLU A 20 -12.42 -5.94 -0.35
N LEU A 21 -11.40 -5.85 0.51
CA LEU A 21 -10.89 -4.56 1.05
C LEU A 21 -9.68 -4.03 0.27
N GLN A 22 -9.10 -4.80 -0.64
CA GLN A 22 -7.84 -4.44 -1.30
C GLN A 22 -7.98 -3.39 -2.42
N ASN A 23 -9.18 -3.20 -2.94
CA ASN A 23 -9.44 -2.27 -4.04
C ASN A 23 -9.88 -0.87 -3.55
N GLU A 24 -10.58 -0.78 -2.42
CA GLU A 24 -11.13 0.48 -1.89
C GLU A 24 -10.14 1.21 -0.95
N GLU A 25 -9.15 0.50 -0.39
CA GLU A 25 -8.14 1.05 0.53
C GLU A 25 -6.86 1.55 -0.22
N ASN A 26 -6.69 1.20 -1.50
CA ASN A 26 -5.48 1.52 -2.26
C ASN A 26 -5.37 3.01 -2.67
N ILE A 27 -6.46 3.77 -2.56
CA ILE A 27 -6.52 5.19 -2.97
C ILE A 27 -6.13 6.12 -1.81
N VAL A 28 -6.19 5.66 -0.56
CA VAL A 28 -6.05 6.55 0.61
C VAL A 28 -4.63 6.56 1.19
N ASP A 29 -3.75 5.62 0.84
CA ASP A 29 -2.40 5.58 1.42
C ASP A 29 -1.31 6.30 0.60
N SER A 30 -1.72 7.15 -0.36
CA SER A 30 -0.85 8.26 -0.81
C SER A 30 -0.67 9.32 0.29
N GLU A 31 -1.40 9.25 1.41
CA GLU A 31 -1.24 10.14 2.57
C GLU A 31 -0.04 9.81 3.47
N ILE A 32 0.68 8.70 3.26
CA ILE A 32 1.91 8.35 4.01
C ILE A 32 3.17 8.40 3.12
N ALA A 33 3.08 8.97 1.92
CA ALA A 33 4.30 9.26 1.15
C ALA A 33 5.12 10.34 1.89
N PRO A 34 6.38 10.05 2.28
CA PRO A 34 7.24 11.06 2.90
C PRO A 34 7.35 12.28 1.98
N SER A 35 7.39 13.49 2.54
CA SER A 35 7.45 14.76 1.79
C SER A 35 8.57 14.81 0.75
N SER A 36 9.63 14.02 0.94
CA SER A 36 10.72 13.83 -0.02
C SER A 36 10.30 13.17 -1.34
N LEU A 37 9.15 12.48 -1.39
CA LEU A 37 8.62 11.77 -2.55
C LEU A 37 7.36 12.43 -3.13
N SER A 38 7.04 13.68 -2.74
CA SER A 38 5.87 14.40 -3.26
C SER A 38 5.88 14.58 -4.78
N SER A 39 7.06 14.57 -5.40
CA SER A 39 7.23 14.62 -6.87
C SER A 39 6.79 13.34 -7.59
N ILE A 40 6.65 12.22 -6.87
CA ILE A 40 6.27 10.91 -7.42
C ILE A 40 4.76 10.68 -7.31
N LEU A 41 4.09 11.35 -6.36
CA LEU A 41 2.64 11.24 -6.14
C LEU A 41 1.78 11.47 -7.39
N PRO A 42 2.05 12.47 -8.26
CA PRO A 42 1.26 12.66 -9.48
C PRO A 42 1.30 11.45 -10.41
N ILE A 43 2.44 10.74 -10.47
CA ILE A 43 2.63 9.55 -11.31
C ILE A 43 1.82 8.38 -10.76
N LEU A 44 1.82 8.21 -9.43
CA LEU A 44 1.01 7.17 -8.78
C LEU A 44 -0.49 7.43 -8.94
N ARG A 45 -0.92 8.69 -8.83
CA ARG A 45 -2.33 9.06 -9.06
C ARG A 45 -2.75 8.75 -10.50
N ALA A 46 -1.94 9.16 -11.48
CA ALA A 46 -2.20 8.82 -12.88
C ALA A 46 -2.22 7.30 -13.14
N ALA A 47 -1.38 6.54 -12.43
CA ALA A 47 -1.36 5.08 -12.53
C ALA A 47 -2.65 4.44 -12.01
N ILE A 48 -3.28 5.02 -10.98
CA ILE A 48 -4.58 4.57 -10.45
C ILE A 48 -5.68 4.89 -11.46
N GLU A 49 -5.72 6.11 -11.98
CA GLU A 49 -6.75 6.55 -12.94
C GLU A 49 -6.76 5.70 -14.21
N ILE A 50 -5.57 5.32 -14.72
CA ILE A 50 -5.44 4.54 -15.96
C ILE A 50 -5.50 3.02 -15.74
N GLU A 51 -5.61 2.56 -14.50
CA GLU A 51 -5.57 1.12 -14.19
C GLU A 51 -6.71 0.35 -14.86
N GLU A 52 -7.92 0.89 -14.82
CA GLU A 52 -9.11 0.26 -15.42
C GLU A 52 -9.07 0.30 -16.96
N GLU A 53 -8.55 1.39 -17.54
CA GLU A 53 -8.48 1.58 -18.99
C GLU A 53 -7.33 0.81 -19.64
N ASN A 54 -6.15 0.84 -19.01
CA ASN A 54 -4.95 0.22 -19.52
C ASN A 54 -4.02 -0.25 -18.39
N PRO A 55 -4.21 -1.48 -17.89
CA PRO A 55 -3.44 -2.00 -16.75
C PRO A 55 -1.95 -2.12 -17.07
N ARG A 56 -1.57 -2.29 -18.34
CA ARG A 56 -0.16 -2.32 -18.76
C ARG A 56 0.51 -0.97 -18.59
N VAL A 57 -0.19 0.13 -18.91
CA VAL A 57 0.34 1.48 -18.72
C VAL A 57 0.41 1.82 -17.24
N ALA A 58 -0.62 1.46 -16.45
CA ALA A 58 -0.60 1.63 -15.00
C ALA A 58 0.60 0.93 -14.34
N TYR A 59 0.92 -0.29 -14.78
CA TYR A 59 2.11 -1.01 -14.32
C TYR A 59 3.41 -0.25 -14.62
N LEU A 60 3.57 0.27 -15.84
CA LEU A 60 4.75 1.04 -16.22
C LEU A 60 4.89 2.33 -15.40
N CYS A 61 3.77 3.02 -15.12
CA CYS A 61 3.77 4.21 -14.27
C CYS A 61 4.19 3.89 -12.83
N ARG A 62 3.70 2.78 -12.25
CA ARG A 62 4.11 2.31 -10.91
C ARG A 62 5.58 1.89 -10.87
N PHE A 63 6.07 1.25 -11.92
CA PHE A 63 7.49 0.88 -12.03
C PHE A 63 8.39 2.13 -12.13
N HIS A 64 7.98 3.11 -12.94
CA HIS A 64 8.71 4.37 -13.07
C HIS A 64 8.76 5.15 -11.74
N ALA A 65 7.65 5.18 -11.00
CA ALA A 65 7.59 5.76 -9.67
C ALA A 65 8.59 5.09 -8.69
N PHE A 66 8.71 3.76 -8.76
CA PHE A 66 9.70 3.00 -7.96
C PHE A 66 11.14 3.40 -8.33
N GLU A 67 11.47 3.48 -9.62
CA GLU A 67 12.80 3.89 -10.07
C GLU A 67 13.14 5.33 -9.64
N MET A 68 12.17 6.24 -9.71
CA MET A 68 12.34 7.60 -9.23
C MET A 68 12.60 7.65 -7.72
N ALA A 69 11.86 6.89 -6.93
CA ALA A 69 12.10 6.80 -5.48
C ALA A 69 13.47 6.19 -5.16
N HIS A 70 13.92 5.22 -5.97
CA HIS A 70 15.26 4.64 -5.84
C HIS A 70 16.36 5.65 -6.18
N ARG A 71 16.17 6.49 -7.20
CA ARG A 71 17.12 7.53 -7.57
C ARG A 71 17.21 8.66 -6.54
N MET A 72 16.07 9.04 -5.95
CA MET A 72 16.01 10.13 -4.96
C MET A 72 16.65 9.75 -3.63
N ASP A 73 16.56 8.49 -3.21
CA ASP A 73 17.22 8.01 -2.01
C ASP A 73 17.73 6.57 -2.21
N PRO A 74 18.90 6.39 -2.85
CA PRO A 74 19.44 5.06 -3.16
C PRO A 74 19.74 4.26 -1.89
N MET A 75 20.24 4.93 -0.85
CA MET A 75 20.59 4.33 0.44
C MET A 75 19.37 4.09 1.34
N SER A 76 18.20 4.63 0.97
CA SER A 76 16.99 4.59 1.79
C SER A 76 17.21 5.14 3.21
N ASN A 77 18.03 6.19 3.30
CA ASN A 77 18.43 6.83 4.56
C ASN A 77 17.34 7.77 5.10
N VAL A 78 16.40 8.19 4.26
CA VAL A 78 15.27 9.05 4.64
C VAL A 78 14.10 8.19 5.11
N SER A 79 13.60 8.46 6.32
CA SER A 79 12.51 7.73 6.96
C SER A 79 11.29 7.59 6.04
N GLY A 80 10.80 6.36 5.87
CA GLY A 80 9.60 6.04 5.09
C GLY A 80 9.86 5.66 3.63
N VAL A 81 11.02 6.00 3.03
CA VAL A 81 11.29 5.67 1.61
C VAL A 81 11.50 4.16 1.41
N ARG A 82 12.14 3.49 2.38
CA ARG A 82 12.32 2.03 2.34
C ARG A 82 10.99 1.29 2.38
N GLU A 83 10.09 1.71 3.27
CA GLU A 83 8.77 1.11 3.44
C GLU A 83 7.90 1.36 2.20
N PHE A 84 7.91 2.59 1.68
CA PHE A 84 7.27 2.95 0.42
C PHE A 84 7.72 2.05 -0.74
N LYS A 85 9.03 1.87 -0.93
CA LYS A 85 9.60 0.99 -1.98
C LYS A 85 9.16 -0.46 -1.81
N THR A 86 9.21 -1.00 -0.58
CA THR A 86 8.78 -2.37 -0.29
C THR A 86 7.29 -2.58 -0.61
N ASN A 87 6.44 -1.65 -0.19
CA ASN A 87 5.00 -1.70 -0.46
C ASN A 87 4.72 -1.64 -1.98
N LEU A 88 5.36 -0.70 -2.68
CA LEU A 88 5.21 -0.55 -4.12
C LEU A 88 5.71 -1.78 -4.88
N LEU A 89 6.81 -2.40 -4.44
CA LEU A 89 7.34 -3.62 -5.03
C LEU A 89 6.39 -4.81 -4.84
N HIS A 90 5.86 -5.02 -3.63
CA HIS A 90 4.86 -6.06 -3.38
C HIS A 90 3.62 -5.89 -4.28
N LYS A 91 3.18 -4.65 -4.50
CA LYS A 91 2.06 -4.35 -5.40
C LYS A 91 2.40 -4.71 -6.85
N LEU A 92 3.62 -4.41 -7.31
CA LEU A 92 4.09 -4.76 -8.67
C LEU A 92 4.20 -6.28 -8.89
N GLU A 93 4.62 -7.04 -7.88
CA GLU A 93 4.77 -8.51 -7.98
C GLU A 93 3.43 -9.23 -8.06
N ARG A 94 2.35 -8.66 -7.50
CA ARG A 94 0.99 -9.24 -7.55
C ARG A 94 0.26 -9.07 -8.89
N VAL A 95 0.79 -8.25 -9.80
CA VAL A 95 0.22 -8.02 -11.15
C VAL A 95 0.74 -9.05 -12.17
N LYS A 96 1.57 -10.01 -11.74
CA LYS A 96 2.16 -11.06 -12.56
C LYS A 96 1.29 -12.32 -12.57
#